data_AF-A0A0F2QAV3-F1
#
_entry.id   AF-A0A0F2QAV3-F1
#
_cell.length_a   1.000
_cell.length_b   1.000
_cell.length_c   1.000
_cell.angle_alpha   90.00
_cell.angle_beta   90.00
_cell.angle_gamma   90.00
#
_symmetry.space_group_name_H-M   'P 1'
#
loop_
_entity.id
_entity.type
_entity.pdbx_description
1 polymer ?
#
loop_
_entity_poly.entity_id
_entity_poly.type
_entity_poly.pdbx_seq_one_letter_code
_entity_poly.pdbx_strand_id
1 'polypeptide(L)'
;MLKKDLKYTEKYGLEARKELPDGRIRYYGEIQPASKPGEMVGRRIVQELNPANGNVRAWNETLDGAGRIRQVRPQLGPNKTHYTFDQFGNYTGKW
;
A
#
# COMPACT_ATOMS: atom_id res chain seq x y z
N MET A 1 -0.48 16.45 13.48
CA MET A 1 -0.18 16.23 12.05
C MET A 1 1.32 16.04 11.82
N LEU A 2 2.15 17.07 12.03
CA LEU A 2 3.61 17.05 11.81
C LEU A 2 4.34 15.87 12.47
N LYS A 3 3.98 15.53 13.73
CA LYS A 3 4.57 14.38 14.45
C LYS A 3 4.33 13.02 13.77
N LYS A 4 3.17 12.83 13.11
CA LYS A 4 2.86 11.58 12.41
C LYS A 4 3.60 11.50 11.08
N ASP A 5 3.64 12.61 10.33
CA ASP A 5 4.38 12.68 9.06
C ASP A 5 5.88 12.42 9.29
N LEU A 6 6.49 13.08 10.27
CA LEU A 6 7.88 12.87 10.63
C LEU A 6 8.14 11.40 11.02
N LYS A 7 7.32 10.84 11.92
CA LYS A 7 7.41 9.43 12.33
C LYS A 7 7.38 8.47 11.14
N TYR A 8 6.49 8.68 10.18
CA TYR A 8 6.38 7.79 9.01
C TYR A 8 7.51 8.03 8.01
N THR A 9 7.94 9.27 7.84
CA THR A 9 9.11 9.61 7.01
C THR A 9 10.39 8.98 7.55
N GLU A 10 10.61 9.00 8.86
CA GLU A 10 11.73 8.31 9.52
C GLU A 10 11.64 6.79 9.36
N LYS A 11 10.44 6.21 9.50
CA LYS A 11 10.22 4.76 9.39
C LYS A 11 10.41 4.22 7.97
N TYR A 12 9.90 4.92 6.97
CA TYR A 12 9.84 4.44 5.58
C TYR A 12 10.93 5.05 4.69
N GLY A 13 11.51 6.17 5.09
CA GLY A 13 12.45 6.96 4.29
C GLY A 13 11.75 8.03 3.45
N LEU A 14 12.52 9.07 3.07
CA LEU A 14 12.02 10.20 2.27
C LEU A 14 11.58 9.77 0.87
N GLU A 15 12.31 8.84 0.24
CA GLU A 15 12.00 8.36 -1.12
C GLU A 15 10.68 7.58 -1.19
N ALA A 16 10.33 6.90 -0.10
CA ALA A 16 9.08 6.16 0.05
C ALA A 16 7.87 7.06 0.35
N ARG A 17 8.09 8.32 0.72
CA ARG A 17 7.03 9.31 0.97
C ARG A 17 6.57 9.92 -0.35
N LYS A 18 5.27 9.84 -0.63
CA LYS A 18 4.65 10.48 -1.79
C LYS A 18 3.40 11.25 -1.37
N GLU A 19 3.39 12.52 -1.69
CA GLU A 19 2.22 13.38 -1.52
C GLU A 19 1.29 13.19 -2.72
N LEU A 20 0.00 13.03 -2.45
CA LEU A 20 -1.05 12.87 -3.44
C LEU A 20 -1.65 14.24 -3.78
N PRO A 21 -2.29 14.39 -4.96
CA PRO A 21 -2.89 15.66 -5.39
C PRO A 21 -3.95 16.21 -4.43
N ASP A 22 -4.58 15.36 -3.62
CA ASP A 22 -5.59 15.74 -2.62
C ASP A 22 -4.99 16.03 -1.22
N GLY A 23 -3.66 16.16 -1.13
CA GLY A 23 -2.94 16.46 0.11
C GLY A 23 -2.76 15.27 1.06
N ARG A 24 -3.25 14.08 0.71
CA ARG A 24 -2.91 12.86 1.47
C ARG A 24 -1.46 12.47 1.21
N ILE A 25 -0.84 11.80 2.17
CA ILE A 25 0.54 11.32 2.06
C ILE A 25 0.53 9.80 2.14
N ARG A 26 1.17 9.14 1.18
CA ARG A 26 1.44 7.71 1.20
C ARG A 26 2.90 7.43 1.49
N TYR A 27 3.13 6.38 2.27
CA TYR A 27 4.44 5.83 2.57
C TYR A 27 4.45 4.37 2.13
N TYR A 28 5.36 4.05 1.20
CA TYR A 28 5.48 2.71 0.63
C TYR A 28 6.59 1.93 1.33
N GLY A 29 6.25 0.79 1.93
CA GLY A 29 7.24 -0.14 2.45
C GLY A 29 8.05 -0.79 1.33
N GLU A 30 9.17 -1.41 1.73
CA GLU A 30 9.94 -2.26 0.84
C GLU A 30 9.10 -3.45 0.33
N ILE A 31 9.42 -3.90 -0.88
CA ILE A 31 8.77 -5.06 -1.48
C ILE A 31 9.38 -6.32 -0.84
N GLN A 32 8.54 -7.09 -0.15
CA GLN A 32 8.82 -8.45 0.24
C GLN A 32 8.62 -9.34 -0.99
N PRO A 33 9.68 -9.99 -1.51
CA PRO A 33 9.60 -10.76 -2.74
C PRO A 33 8.68 -11.98 -2.59
N ALA A 34 8.03 -12.37 -3.68
CA ALA A 34 7.28 -13.61 -3.74
C ALA A 34 8.23 -14.81 -3.58
N SER A 35 7.83 -15.80 -2.78
CA SER A 35 8.64 -17.01 -2.55
C SER A 35 8.59 -18.01 -3.71
N LYS A 36 7.64 -17.85 -4.62
CA LYS A 36 7.45 -18.70 -5.80
C LYS A 36 7.55 -17.85 -7.06
N PRO A 37 8.27 -18.30 -8.10
CA PRO A 37 8.23 -17.67 -9.41
C PRO A 37 6.80 -17.62 -9.94
N GLY A 38 6.43 -16.51 -10.56
CA GLY A 38 5.10 -16.31 -11.13
C GLY A 38 4.89 -14.87 -11.55
N GLU A 39 3.64 -14.55 -11.87
CA GLU A 39 3.24 -13.19 -12.30
C GLU A 39 3.48 -12.14 -11.19
N MET A 40 3.27 -12.51 -9.93
CA MET A 40 3.47 -11.63 -8.77
C MET A 40 4.95 -11.59 -8.37
N VAL A 41 5.53 -10.39 -8.26
CA VAL A 41 6.92 -10.22 -7.80
C VAL A 41 7.05 -10.08 -6.30
N GLY A 42 5.97 -9.69 -5.62
CA GLY A 42 6.00 -9.52 -4.19
C GLY A 42 4.89 -8.64 -3.67
N ARG A 43 4.96 -8.35 -2.37
CA ARG A 43 4.00 -7.49 -1.67
C ARG A 43 4.72 -6.42 -0.86
N ARG A 44 4.04 -5.33 -0.57
CA ARG A 44 4.49 -4.32 0.40
C ARG A 44 3.35 -3.82 1.25
N ILE A 45 3.69 -3.25 2.40
CA ILE A 45 2.75 -2.47 3.20
C ILE A 45 2.72 -1.03 2.66
N VAL A 46 1.53 -0.43 2.63
CA VAL A 46 1.35 1.00 2.40
C VAL A 46 0.66 1.60 3.60
N GLN A 47 1.15 2.77 4.01
CA GLN A 47 0.55 3.60 5.04
C GLN A 47 0.10 4.92 4.41
N GLU A 48 -1.14 5.33 4.64
CA GLU A 48 -1.68 6.61 4.17
C GLU A 48 -2.05 7.47 5.37
N LEU A 49 -1.56 8.71 5.38
CA LEU A 49 -1.94 9.75 6.33
C LEU A 49 -2.81 10.78 5.60
N ASN A 50 -3.99 11.04 6.13
CA ASN A 50 -4.76 12.23 5.78
C ASN A 50 -4.37 13.34 6.78
N PRO A 51 -3.63 14.38 6.36
CA PRO A 51 -3.15 15.38 7.29
C PRO A 51 -4.26 16.32 7.79
N ALA A 52 -5.30 16.56 6.97
CA ALA A 52 -6.40 17.46 7.29
C ALA A 52 -7.22 17.02 8.52
N ASN A 53 -7.34 15.71 8.77
CA ASN A 53 -8.06 15.16 9.92
C ASN A 53 -7.23 14.20 10.78
N GLY A 54 -5.97 13.94 10.40
CA GLY A 54 -5.06 13.06 11.12
C GLY A 54 -5.40 11.56 11.00
N ASN A 55 -6.34 11.18 10.14
CA ASN A 55 -6.72 9.78 9.91
C ASN A 55 -5.57 9.02 9.24
N VAL A 56 -5.44 7.75 9.63
CA VAL A 56 -4.40 6.86 9.11
C VAL A 56 -5.05 5.59 8.61
N ARG A 57 -4.63 5.15 7.42
CA ARG A 57 -5.02 3.88 6.82
C ARG A 57 -3.77 3.08 6.52
N ALA A 58 -3.89 1.76 6.51
CA ALA A 58 -2.83 0.87 6.09
C ALA A 58 -3.42 -0.31 5.32
N TRP A 59 -2.69 -0.81 4.34
CA TRP A 59 -3.04 -2.01 3.58
C TRP A 59 -1.77 -2.70 3.08
N ASN A 60 -1.87 -4.00 2.80
CA ASN A 60 -0.86 -4.68 2.00
C ASN A 60 -1.30 -4.66 0.55
N GLU A 61 -0.37 -4.44 -0.37
CA GLU A 61 -0.61 -4.59 -1.80
C GLU A 61 0.40 -5.57 -2.41
N THR A 62 -0.08 -6.39 -3.34
CA THR A 62 0.74 -7.34 -4.12
C THR A 62 0.89 -6.78 -5.53
N LEU A 63 2.12 -6.79 -6.05
CA LEU A 63 2.47 -6.25 -7.36
C LEU A 63 2.88 -7.37 -8.32
N ASP A 64 2.58 -7.17 -9.61
CA ASP A 64 3.14 -7.99 -10.68
C ASP A 64 4.50 -7.49 -11.19
N GLY A 65 5.10 -8.21 -12.14
CA GLY A 65 6.39 -7.86 -12.75
C GLY A 65 6.45 -6.51 -13.45
N ALA A 66 5.30 -5.91 -13.78
CA ALA A 66 5.22 -4.56 -14.33
C ALA A 66 4.96 -3.50 -13.25
N GLY A 67 4.92 -3.88 -11.97
CA GLY A 67 4.62 -2.99 -10.86
C GLY A 67 3.13 -2.65 -10.72
N ARG A 68 2.23 -3.39 -11.39
CA ARG A 68 0.78 -3.15 -11.30
C ARG A 68 0.24 -3.82 -10.05
N ILE A 69 -0.70 -3.16 -9.37
CA ILE A 69 -1.35 -3.71 -8.17
C ILE A 69 -2.35 -4.77 -8.59
N ARG A 70 -2.20 -5.97 -8.06
CA ARG A 70 -3.06 -7.13 -8.37
C ARG A 70 -3.89 -7.59 -7.19
N GLN A 71 -3.47 -7.23 -5.99
CA GLN A 71 -4.23 -7.47 -4.77
C GLN A 71 -4.07 -6.33 -3.79
N VAL A 72 -5.14 -6.00 -3.07
CA VAL A 72 -5.14 -5.07 -1.94
C VAL A 72 -5.82 -5.73 -0.75
N ARG A 73 -5.14 -5.75 0.40
CA ARG A 73 -5.67 -6.23 1.68
C ARG A 73 -5.67 -5.08 2.70
N PRO A 74 -6.79 -4.39 2.90
CA PRO A 74 -6.93 -3.37 3.93
C PRO A 74 -6.69 -3.91 5.34
N GLN A 75 -6.11 -3.10 6.21
CA GLN A 75 -5.84 -3.43 7.60
C GLN A 75 -6.96 -2.85 8.50
N LEU A 76 -8.19 -3.36 8.34
CA LEU A 76 -9.41 -2.84 9.00
C LEU A 76 -9.83 -3.62 10.25
N GLY A 77 -9.13 -4.71 10.58
CA GLY A 77 -9.49 -5.60 11.69
C GLY A 77 -8.88 -7.00 11.53
N PRO A 78 -9.40 -8.02 12.24
CA PRO A 78 -8.89 -9.39 12.15
C PRO A 78 -9.16 -10.03 10.78
N ASN A 79 -10.22 -9.60 10.09
CA ASN A 79 -10.61 -10.12 8.79
C ASN A 79 -9.57 -9.75 7.73
N LYS A 80 -9.11 -10.76 6.98
CA LYS A 80 -8.10 -10.63 5.94
C LYS A 80 -8.73 -10.68 4.57
N THR A 81 -9.62 -9.73 4.26
CA THR A 81 -10.23 -9.67 2.94
C THR A 81 -9.23 -9.12 1.92
N HIS A 82 -9.00 -9.87 0.86
CA HIS A 82 -8.18 -9.50 -0.28
C HIS A 82 -9.07 -9.13 -1.45
N TYR A 83 -8.93 -7.90 -1.95
CA TYR A 83 -9.54 -7.45 -3.20
C TYR A 83 -8.56 -7.72 -4.34
N THR A 84 -9.02 -8.30 -5.44
CA THR A 84 -8.16 -8.68 -6.57
C THR A 84 -8.47 -7.86 -7.81
N PHE A 85 -7.44 -7.66 -8.63
CA PHE A 85 -7.50 -6.86 -9.85
C PHE A 85 -6.80 -7.58 -10.99
N ASP A 86 -7.32 -7.40 -12.21
CA ASP A 86 -6.67 -7.87 -13.43
C ASP A 86 -5.48 -6.98 -13.82
N GLN A 87 -4.83 -7.34 -14.92
CA GLN A 87 -3.65 -6.64 -15.45
C GLN A 87 -3.92 -5.21 -15.96
N PHE A 88 -5.19 -4.84 -16.10
CA PHE A 88 -5.64 -3.51 -16.51
C PHE A 88 -6.14 -2.69 -15.31
N GLY A 89 -6.13 -3.26 -14.11
CA GLY A 89 -6.61 -2.62 -12.88
C GLY A 89 -8.11 -2.77 -12.66
N ASN A 90 -8.82 -3.60 -13.44
CA ASN A 90 -10.23 -3.86 -13.21
C ASN A 90 -10.42 -4.79 -12.02
N TYR A 91 -11.42 -4.50 -11.19
CA TYR A 91 -11.76 -5.34 -10.05
C TYR A 91 -12.29 -6.71 -10.49
N THR A 92 -11.71 -7.79 -9.96
CA THR A 92 -12.07 -9.17 -10.34
C THR A 92 -12.75 -9.96 -9.22
N GLY A 93 -12.78 -9.43 -7.99
CA GLY A 93 -13.42 -10.11 -6.87
C GLY A 93 -12.69 -9.94 -5.55
N LYS A 94 -13.15 -10.67 -4.53
CA LYS A 94 -12.52 -10.70 -3.21
C LYS A 94 -12.58 -12.08 -2.56
N TRP A 95 -11.64 -12.35 -1.68
CA TRP A 95 -11.59 -13.56 -0.84
C TRP A 95 -11.11 -13.24 0.58
#